data_AF-A0A3B9P840-F1
#
_entry.id   AF-A0A3B9P840-F1
#
_cell.length_a   1.000
_cell.length_b   1.000
_cell.length_c   1.000
_cell.angle_alpha   90.00
_cell.angle_beta   90.00
_cell.angle_gamma   90.00
#
_symmetry.space_group_name_H-M   'P 1'
#
loop_
_entity.id
_entity.type
_entity.pdbx_description
1 polymer ?
#
loop_
_entity_poly.entity_id
_entity_poly.type
_entity_poly.pdbx_seq_one_letter_code
_entity_poly.pdbx_strand_id
1 'polypeptide(L)'
;MNTAEKVNLVETVEDQYDLRMALSAVQLPKSTWYYHQNQKQSYQEKYEHLHPKLEEIACEHPEYGIPRITKELQDTYQIVINHKVVQRLLRLWRLSLVRNIRAPKPSGIQ
;
A
#
# COMPACT_ATOMS: atom_id res chain seq x y z
N MET A 1 -15.16 23.58 5.90
CA MET A 1 -14.44 22.48 6.56
C MET A 1 -14.12 21.39 5.55
N ASN A 2 -12.85 21.04 5.41
CA ASN A 2 -12.39 19.87 4.67
C ASN A 2 -12.78 18.57 5.41
N THR A 3 -12.86 17.44 4.71
CA THR A 3 -13.13 16.12 5.28
C THR A 3 -12.19 15.77 6.43
N ALA A 4 -10.90 16.07 6.29
CA ALA A 4 -9.91 15.81 7.34
C ALA A 4 -10.20 16.60 8.63
N GLU A 5 -10.62 17.87 8.50
CA GLU A 5 -10.99 18.71 9.65
C GLU A 5 -12.25 18.17 10.35
N LYS A 6 -13.23 17.69 9.58
CA LYS A 6 -14.44 17.05 10.11
C LYS A 6 -14.12 15.77 10.87
N VAL A 7 -13.22 14.94 10.34
CA VAL A 7 -12.77 13.71 11.01
C VAL A 7 -12.08 14.06 12.33
N ASN A 8 -11.13 14.98 12.32
CA ASN A 8 -10.44 15.40 13.55
C ASN A 8 -11.41 15.93 14.61
N LEU A 9 -12.41 16.73 14.21
CA LEU A 9 -13.41 17.24 15.15
C LEU A 9 -14.24 16.10 15.77
N VAL A 10 -14.60 15.09 14.97
CA VAL A 10 -15.33 13.91 15.49
C VAL A 10 -14.45 13.08 16.41
N GLU A 11 -13.15 12.91 16.11
CA GLU A 11 -12.19 12.21 17.01
C GLU A 11 -12.08 12.90 18.38
N THR A 12 -12.08 14.23 18.44
CA THR A 12 -11.96 14.96 19.71
C THR A 12 -13.18 14.83 20.63
N VAL A 13 -14.34 14.45 20.09
CA VAL A 13 -15.60 14.41 20.82
C VAL A 13 -16.20 12.99 20.91
N GLU A 14 -15.53 11.99 20.33
CA GLU A 14 -15.99 10.60 20.28
C GLU A 14 -16.17 10.01 21.69
N ASP A 15 -15.33 10.41 22.66
CA ASP A 15 -15.44 9.96 24.05
C ASP A 15 -16.61 10.60 24.83
N GLN A 16 -17.18 11.69 24.32
CA GLN A 16 -18.19 12.49 25.02
C GLN A 16 -19.60 12.36 24.43
N TYR A 17 -19.73 11.99 23.15
CA TYR A 17 -21.00 11.94 22.44
C TYR A 17 -21.13 10.66 21.60
N ASP A 18 -22.37 10.24 21.35
CA ASP A 18 -22.62 9.13 20.42
C ASP A 18 -22.08 9.47 19.02
N LEU A 19 -21.33 8.53 18.44
CA LEU A 19 -20.68 8.69 17.14
C LEU A 19 -21.67 9.12 16.04
N ARG A 20 -22.91 8.61 16.03
CA ARG A 20 -23.89 9.01 14.99
C ARG A 20 -24.28 10.47 15.16
N MET A 21 -24.42 10.94 16.40
CA MET A 21 -24.73 12.34 16.68
C MET A 21 -23.58 13.25 16.23
N ALA A 22 -22.33 12.90 16.60
CA ALA A 22 -21.14 13.65 16.20
C ALA A 22 -21.00 13.72 14.67
N LEU A 23 -21.12 12.59 13.98
CA LEU A 23 -21.07 12.51 12.51
C LEU A 23 -22.18 13.32 11.84
N SER A 24 -23.40 13.26 12.38
CA SER A 24 -24.54 14.02 11.87
C SER A 24 -24.33 15.53 12.02
N ALA A 25 -23.77 15.98 13.14
CA ALA A 25 -23.53 17.39 13.41
C ALA A 25 -22.55 18.02 12.40
N VAL A 26 -21.52 17.27 12.00
CA VAL A 26 -20.54 17.72 10.99
C VAL A 26 -20.91 17.34 9.55
N GLN A 27 -22.05 16.68 9.35
CA GLN A 27 -22.49 16.13 8.06
C GLN A 27 -21.40 15.26 7.41
N LEU A 28 -20.81 14.33 8.18
CA LEU A 28 -19.80 13.39 7.72
C LEU A 28 -20.43 12.01 7.50
N PRO A 29 -20.33 11.41 6.30
CA PRO A 29 -20.81 10.06 6.08
C PRO A 29 -20.07 9.04 6.94
N LYS A 30 -20.81 8.05 7.46
CA LYS A 30 -20.24 6.96 8.26
C LYS A 30 -19.15 6.18 7.51
N SER A 31 -19.32 5.98 6.20
CA SER A 31 -18.29 5.34 5.36
C SER A 31 -16.98 6.12 5.32
N THR A 32 -17.05 7.45 5.25
CA THR A 32 -15.89 8.33 5.29
C THR A 32 -15.17 8.25 6.63
N TRP A 33 -15.93 8.23 7.74
CA TRP A 33 -15.37 8.03 9.07
C TRP A 33 -14.56 6.72 9.19
N TYR A 34 -15.17 5.59 8.84
CA TYR A 34 -14.47 4.30 8.88
C TYR A 34 -13.32 4.22 7.88
N TYR A 35 -13.43 4.86 6.72
CA TYR A 35 -12.34 4.94 5.77
C TYR A 35 -11.11 5.64 6.39
N HIS A 36 -11.30 6.78 7.04
CA HIS A 36 -10.21 7.49 7.72
C HIS A 36 -9.64 6.71 8.90
N GLN A 37 -10.50 6.09 9.73
CA GLN A 37 -10.05 5.23 10.83
C GLN A 37 -9.22 4.03 10.34
N ASN A 38 -9.65 3.37 9.26
CA ASN A 38 -8.94 2.25 8.66
C ASN A 38 -7.69 2.65 7.86
N GLN A 39 -7.51 3.95 7.60
CA GLN A 39 -6.34 4.51 6.92
C GLN A 39 -5.34 5.19 7.87
N LYS A 40 -5.50 5.02 9.18
CA LYS A 40 -4.51 5.50 10.16
C LYS A 40 -3.10 4.97 9.88
N GLN A 41 -3.00 3.76 9.34
CA GLN A 41 -1.72 3.18 8.93
C GLN A 41 -1.43 3.51 7.46
N SER A 42 -0.25 4.07 7.20
CA SER A 42 0.18 4.32 5.82
C SER A 42 0.35 3.00 5.07
N TYR A 43 0.14 3.02 3.75
CA TYR A 43 0.36 1.82 2.92
C TYR A 43 1.79 1.29 3.06
N GLN A 44 2.75 2.18 3.31
CA GLN A 44 4.14 1.85 3.56
C GLN A 44 4.31 1.09 4.88
N GLU A 45 3.79 1.63 5.98
CA GLU A 45 3.81 0.98 7.31
C GLU A 45 3.13 -0.41 7.26
N LYS A 46 2.01 -0.53 6.53
CA LYS A 46 1.29 -1.82 6.40
C LYS A 46 2.19 -2.95 5.88
N TYR A 47 3.12 -2.63 4.99
CA TYR A 47 3.97 -3.60 4.32
C TYR A 47 5.44 -3.46 4.65
N GLU A 48 5.80 -2.69 5.68
CA GLU A 48 7.18 -2.40 6.03
C GLU A 48 8.01 -3.66 6.30
N HIS A 49 7.38 -4.69 6.86
CA HIS A 49 7.99 -6.02 7.05
C HIS A 49 8.45 -6.71 5.75
N LEU A 50 7.95 -6.28 4.59
CA LEU A 50 8.38 -6.77 3.27
C LEU A 50 9.56 -6.00 2.69
N HIS A 51 9.87 -4.83 3.22
CA HIS A 51 10.93 -3.98 2.70
C HIS A 51 12.29 -4.67 2.64
N PRO A 52 12.83 -5.23 3.74
CA PRO A 52 14.16 -5.86 3.70
C PRO A 52 14.21 -7.04 2.74
N LYS A 53 13.13 -7.84 2.67
CA LYS A 53 13.04 -9.01 1.78
C LYS A 53 12.99 -8.60 0.31
N LEU A 54 12.24 -7.54 -0.01
CA LEU A 54 12.14 -7.04 -1.37
C LEU A 54 13.44 -6.34 -1.82
N GLU A 55 14.14 -5.69 -0.90
CA GLU A 55 15.46 -5.11 -1.16
C GLU A 55 16.51 -6.20 -1.41
N GLU A 56 16.56 -7.23 -0.57
CA GLU A 56 17.43 -8.41 -0.72
C GLU A 56 17.23 -9.05 -2.11
N ILE A 57 15.99 -9.44 -2.44
CA ILE A 57 15.66 -10.03 -3.76
C ILE A 57 16.05 -9.09 -4.91
N ALA A 58 15.78 -7.78 -4.79
CA ALA A 58 16.08 -6.83 -5.86
C ALA A 58 17.59 -6.63 -6.08
N CYS A 59 18.40 -6.77 -5.03
CA CYS A 59 19.85 -6.67 -5.07
C CYS A 59 20.50 -7.97 -5.56
N GLU A 60 20.02 -9.12 -5.11
CA GLU A 60 20.54 -10.44 -5.51
C GLU A 60 20.14 -10.80 -6.95
N HIS A 61 18.91 -10.44 -7.34
CA HIS A 61 18.33 -10.78 -8.63
C HIS A 61 17.81 -9.54 -9.38
N PRO A 62 18.70 -8.64 -9.83
CA PRO A 62 18.30 -7.41 -10.51
C PRO A 62 17.55 -7.67 -11.83
N GLU A 63 17.70 -8.83 -12.46
CA GLU A 63 17.01 -9.25 -13.68
C GLU A 63 15.58 -9.79 -13.43
N TYR A 64 15.14 -9.89 -12.17
CA TYR A 64 13.82 -10.40 -11.85
C TYR A 64 12.72 -9.38 -12.14
N GLY A 65 11.82 -9.78 -13.04
CA GLY A 65 10.52 -9.14 -13.21
C GLY A 65 9.60 -9.40 -12.01
N ILE A 66 8.52 -8.63 -11.92
CA ILE A 66 7.54 -8.75 -10.82
C ILE A 66 7.03 -10.19 -10.60
N PRO A 67 6.74 -11.01 -11.64
CA PRO A 67 6.31 -12.38 -11.43
C PRO A 67 7.36 -13.25 -10.72
N ARG A 68 8.65 -13.07 -11.06
CA ARG A 68 9.74 -13.82 -10.42
C ARG A 68 9.93 -13.42 -8.96
N ILE A 69 9.92 -12.12 -8.67
CA ILE A 69 9.97 -11.60 -7.29
C ILE A 69 8.78 -12.12 -6.46
N THR A 70 7.58 -12.13 -7.04
CA THR A 70 6.38 -12.62 -6.33
C THR A 70 6.50 -14.11 -6.01
N LYS A 71 7.04 -14.89 -6.94
CA LYS A 71 7.27 -16.33 -6.74
C LYS A 71 8.32 -16.58 -5.67
N GLU A 72 9.42 -15.84 -5.68
CA GLU A 72 10.48 -15.97 -4.67
C GLU A 72 10.02 -15.57 -3.26
N LEU A 73 9.20 -14.51 -3.15
CA LEU A 73 8.53 -14.19 -1.88
C LEU A 73 7.71 -15.36 -1.33
N GLN A 74 7.03 -16.08 -2.22
CA GLN A 74 6.24 -17.24 -1.86
C GLN A 74 7.12 -18.46 -1.51
N ASP A 75 8.09 -18.79 -2.36
CA ASP A 75 8.87 -20.03 -2.24
C ASP A 75 9.90 -19.94 -1.09
N THR A 76 10.60 -18.81 -0.95
CA THR A 76 11.68 -18.63 0.03
C THR A 76 11.16 -18.13 1.37
N TYR A 77 10.25 -17.16 1.34
CA TYR A 77 9.80 -16.47 2.55
C TYR A 77 8.40 -16.86 3.01
N GLN A 78 7.72 -17.77 2.30
CA GLN A 78 6.34 -18.21 2.58
C GLN A 78 5.31 -17.06 2.62
N ILE A 79 5.59 -15.99 1.88
CA ILE A 79 4.73 -14.80 1.81
C ILE A 79 3.93 -14.85 0.52
N VAL A 80 2.64 -15.15 0.65
CA VAL A 80 1.69 -15.11 -0.47
C VAL A 80 1.08 -13.72 -0.56
N ILE A 81 1.49 -12.96 -1.58
CA ILE A 81 0.98 -11.61 -1.80
C ILE A 81 0.68 -11.37 -3.28
N ASN A 82 -0.31 -10.52 -3.55
CA ASN A 82 -0.68 -10.18 -4.91
C ASN A 82 0.47 -9.42 -5.62
N HIS A 83 0.80 -9.80 -6.84
CA HIS A 83 1.82 -9.15 -7.67
C HIS A 83 1.60 -7.63 -7.83
N LYS A 84 0.35 -7.14 -7.77
CA LYS A 84 0.05 -5.70 -7.78
C LYS A 84 0.57 -4.97 -6.54
N VAL A 85 0.55 -5.64 -5.38
CA VAL A 85 1.12 -5.10 -4.14
C VAL A 85 2.64 -5.04 -4.26
N VAL A 86 3.27 -6.12 -4.73
CA VAL A 86 4.72 -6.16 -5.01
C VAL A 86 5.12 -5.01 -5.95
N GLN A 87 4.42 -4.85 -7.08
CA GLN A 87 4.68 -3.78 -8.04
C GLN A 87 4.53 -2.38 -7.43
N ARG A 88 3.57 -2.18 -6.53
CA ARG A 88 3.37 -0.90 -5.85
C ARG A 88 4.49 -0.63 -4.85
N LEU A 89 4.88 -1.63 -4.06
CA LEU A 89 5.95 -1.51 -3.05
C LEU A 89 7.31 -1.25 -3.70
N LEU A 90 7.65 -1.96 -4.78
CA LEU A 90 8.88 -1.74 -5.54
C LEU A 90 9.00 -0.31 -6.09
N ARG A 91 7.88 0.30 -6.49
CA ARG A 91 7.86 1.71 -6.91
C ARG A 91 7.96 2.67 -5.73
N LEU A 92 7.25 2.37 -4.65
CA LEU A 92 7.22 3.19 -3.44
C LEU A 92 8.61 3.31 -2.81
N TRP A 93 9.37 2.22 -2.73
CA TRP A 93 10.75 2.20 -2.21
C TRP A 93 11.83 2.40 -3.28
N ARG A 94 11.45 2.76 -4.51
CA ARG A 94 12.37 2.97 -5.65
C ARG A 94 13.28 1.79 -5.99
N LEU A 95 13.00 0.59 -5.47
CA LEU A 95 13.68 -0.67 -5.81
C LEU A 95 13.54 -1.02 -7.31
N SER A 96 12.58 -0.41 -8.01
CA SER A 96 12.50 -0.51 -9.47
C SER A 96 13.73 0.02 -10.21
N LEU A 97 14.51 0.92 -9.61
CA LEU A 97 15.72 1.51 -10.21
C LEU A 97 16.95 0.60 -10.10
N VAL A 98 16.98 -0.26 -9.08
CA VAL A 98 18.07 -1.22 -8.84
C VAL A 98 18.02 -2.37 -9.85
N ARG A 99 16.83 -2.64 -10.38
CA ARG A 99 16.59 -3.76 -11.29
C ARG A 99 17.00 -3.45 -12.73
N ASN A 100 17.64 -4.40 -13.38
CA ASN A 100 18.04 -4.37 -14.79
C ASN A 100 17.06 -5.21 -15.63
N ILE A 101 15.86 -4.68 -15.85
CA ILE A 101 14.85 -5.34 -16.67
C ILE A 101 14.87 -4.72 -18.06
N ARG A 102 15.27 -5.51 -19.06
CA ARG A 102 15.17 -5.10 -20.46
C ARG A 102 13.70 -5.16 -20.91
N ALA A 103 13.23 -4.11 -21.58
CA ALA A 103 11.94 -4.17 -22.24
C ALA A 103 11.95 -5.30 -23.28
N PRO A 104 10.89 -6.13 -23.35
CA PRO A 104 10.77 -7.12 -24.41
C PRO A 104 10.76 -6.42 -25.77
N LYS A 105 11.41 -7.02 -26.77
CA LYS A 105 11.36 -6.50 -28.15
C LYS A 105 9.90 -6.46 -28.60
N PRO A 106 9.42 -5.38 -29.23
CA PRO A 106 8.08 -5.35 -29.79
C PRO A 106 7.93 -6.52 -30.77
N SER A 107 6.82 -7.24 -30.70
CA SER A 107 6.50 -8.29 -31.65
C SER A 107 6.37 -7.66 -33.03
N GLY A 108 7.22 -8.08 -33.97
CA GLY A 108 7.21 -7.61 -35.37
C GLY A 108 6.03 -8.17 -36.18
N ILE A 109 4.84 -8.20 -35.61
CA ILE A 109 3.62 -8.56 -36.30
C ILE A 109 3.06 -7.25 -36.85
N GLN A 110 3.20 -7.06 -38.17
CA GLN A 110 2.55 -6.01 -38.95
C GLN A 110 1.20 -6.50 -39.47
#